data_AF-K1ZW24-F1
#
_entry.id   AF-K1ZW24-F1
#
_cell.length_a   1.000
_cell.length_b   1.000
_cell.length_c   1.000
_cell.angle_alpha   90.00
_cell.angle_beta   90.00
_cell.angle_gamma   90.00
#
_symmetry.space_group_name_H-M   'P 1'
#
loop_
_entity.id
_entity.type
_entity.pdbx_description
1 polymer ?
#
loop_
_entity_poly.entity_id
_entity_poly.type
_entity_poly.pdbx_seq_one_letter_code
_entity_poly.pdbx_strand_id
1 'polypeptide(L)'
;MPFELTEAQARVALTGWLGGLWFAPNGLLEYTRKGRAMAGIYVPFWTFDADTESNYRGQRGDHYYVTETVTVMVNGKSERRQQQVQKTRWTSVSGHVARDFDDVLVMASTSLPARLGNNLTPWDLGKLEPYAPDYLAGFQAEGYTVSLSDGRDKSHDIMAGVIDQDVRRDIGGDVQRVDSVSTDYSAETFKHILLPVWTAAYKYGGKSYQFLVNGQTGEVQGERPYSWWKIGFAVVAAAILAAGATYLYDPSIFGLPRPDWMN
;
A
#
# COMPACT_ATOMS: atom_id res chain seq x y z
N MET A 1 15.62 -4.56 19.01
CA MET A 1 15.11 -3.19 19.26
C MET A 1 14.12 -3.25 20.41
N PRO A 2 14.29 -2.51 21.50
CA PRO A 2 13.35 -2.54 22.63
C PRO A 2 11.96 -2.00 22.27
N PHE A 3 10.91 -2.43 22.99
CA PHE A 3 9.60 -1.80 22.92
C PHE A 3 9.68 -0.35 23.42
N GLU A 4 9.27 0.63 22.60
CA GLU A 4 9.13 2.02 23.04
C GLU A 4 7.69 2.32 23.50
N LEU A 5 6.71 1.67 22.88
CA LEU A 5 5.31 1.80 23.23
C LEU A 5 4.86 0.68 24.16
N THR A 6 4.17 1.07 25.23
CA THR A 6 3.47 0.17 26.13
C THR A 6 2.24 -0.44 25.45
N GLU A 7 1.74 -1.56 25.99
CA GLU A 7 0.50 -2.22 25.54
C GLU A 7 -0.70 -1.26 25.53
N ALA A 8 -0.79 -0.38 26.52
CA ALA A 8 -1.84 0.63 26.60
C ALA A 8 -1.76 1.66 25.45
N GLN A 9 -0.56 2.13 25.11
CA GLN A 9 -0.35 3.04 23.99
C GLN A 9 -0.63 2.36 22.65
N ALA A 10 -0.17 1.13 22.45
CA ALA A 10 -0.46 0.35 21.24
C ALA A 10 -1.96 0.11 21.04
N ARG A 11 -2.69 -0.14 22.14
CA ARG A 11 -4.16 -0.29 22.13
C ARG A 11 -4.88 1.02 21.77
N VAL A 12 -4.37 2.17 22.21
CA VAL A 12 -4.89 3.47 21.79
C VAL A 12 -4.69 3.66 20.28
N ALA A 13 -3.50 3.35 19.76
CA ALA A 13 -3.21 3.43 18.31
C ALA A 13 -4.14 2.51 17.50
N LEU A 14 -4.29 1.25 17.91
CA LEU A 14 -5.22 0.31 17.28
C LEU A 14 -6.67 0.81 17.31
N THR A 15 -7.11 1.37 18.44
CA THR A 15 -8.47 1.91 18.57
C THR A 15 -8.71 3.09 17.64
N GLY A 16 -7.73 3.99 17.51
CA GLY A 16 -7.77 5.11 16.58
C GLY A 16 -7.85 4.64 15.12
N TRP A 17 -6.98 3.70 14.75
CA TRP A 17 -6.98 3.11 13.41
C TRP A 17 -8.31 2.45 13.06
N LEU A 18 -8.87 1.64 13.97
CA LEU A 18 -10.17 0.99 13.78
C LEU A 18 -11.32 2.01 13.65
N GLY A 19 -11.24 3.14 14.37
CA GLY A 19 -12.20 4.23 14.28
C GLY A 19 -12.23 4.92 12.90
N GLY A 20 -11.11 4.91 12.18
CA GLY A 20 -10.99 5.48 10.84
C GLY A 20 -11.53 4.57 9.71
N LEU A 21 -11.83 3.30 9.99
CA LEU A 21 -12.20 2.34 8.95
C LEU A 21 -13.67 2.49 8.54
N TRP A 22 -13.89 3.14 7.39
CA TRP A 22 -15.19 3.15 6.75
C TRP A 22 -15.60 1.72 6.39
N PHE A 23 -16.86 1.38 6.68
CA PHE A 23 -17.47 0.05 6.47
C PHE A 23 -16.98 -1.10 7.37
N ALA A 24 -16.21 -0.83 8.43
CA ALA A 24 -15.93 -1.86 9.44
C ALA A 24 -17.20 -2.17 10.27
N PRO A 25 -17.48 -3.43 10.65
CA PRO A 25 -18.57 -3.79 11.56
C PRO A 25 -18.41 -3.11 12.93
N ASN A 26 -19.52 -2.70 13.54
CA ASN A 26 -19.48 -2.05 14.86
C ASN A 26 -18.90 -2.98 15.95
N GLY A 27 -19.09 -4.29 15.83
CA GLY A 27 -18.51 -5.28 16.76
C GLY A 27 -16.99 -5.32 16.77
N LEU A 28 -16.32 -4.78 15.73
CA LEU A 28 -14.87 -4.67 15.70
C LEU A 28 -14.35 -3.61 16.68
N LEU A 29 -15.08 -2.51 16.84
CA LEU A 29 -14.81 -1.50 17.87
C LEU A 29 -15.16 -2.01 19.27
N GLU A 30 -16.14 -2.92 19.40
CA GLU A 30 -16.41 -3.56 20.69
C GLU A 30 -15.28 -4.48 21.15
N TYR A 31 -14.52 -5.08 20.22
CA TYR A 31 -13.35 -5.89 20.57
C TYR A 31 -12.31 -5.05 21.32
N THR A 32 -12.00 -3.84 20.85
CA THR A 32 -11.07 -2.94 21.56
C THR A 32 -11.64 -2.40 22.86
N ARG A 33 -12.95 -2.12 22.90
CA ARG A 33 -13.64 -1.63 24.11
C ARG A 33 -13.70 -2.67 25.24
N LYS A 34 -13.68 -3.98 24.90
CA LYS A 34 -13.68 -5.07 25.90
C LYS A 34 -12.33 -5.28 26.59
N GLY A 35 -11.32 -4.46 26.28
CA GLY A 35 -10.04 -4.46 27.01
C GLY A 35 -9.25 -5.76 26.87
N ARG A 36 -9.41 -6.47 25.76
CA ARG A 36 -8.56 -7.65 25.50
C ARG A 36 -7.11 -7.21 25.36
N ALA A 37 -6.25 -7.86 26.12
CA ALA A 37 -4.82 -7.58 26.11
C ALA A 37 -4.23 -7.88 24.73
N MET A 38 -3.31 -7.02 24.29
CA MET A 38 -2.45 -7.30 23.14
C MET A 38 -1.25 -8.14 23.59
N ALA A 39 -0.77 -9.02 22.71
CA ALA A 39 0.45 -9.79 22.97
C ALA A 39 1.65 -9.05 22.36
N GLY A 40 2.66 -8.77 23.17
CA GLY A 40 3.94 -8.24 22.71
C GLY A 40 4.84 -9.37 22.26
N ILE A 41 5.31 -9.31 21.02
CA ILE A 41 6.21 -10.29 20.45
C ILE A 41 7.41 -9.61 19.77
N TYR A 42 8.56 -10.25 19.82
CA TYR A 42 9.71 -9.93 19.00
C TYR A 42 9.66 -10.77 17.73
N VAL A 43 9.45 -10.09 16.61
CA VAL A 43 9.39 -10.71 15.28
C VAL A 43 10.79 -10.65 14.66
N PRO A 44 11.32 -11.76 14.12
CA PRO A 44 12.60 -11.77 13.45
C PRO A 44 12.50 -11.13 12.07
N PHE A 45 13.48 -10.32 11.73
CA PHE A 45 13.68 -9.69 10.43
C PHE A 45 15.13 -9.86 9.99
N TRP A 46 15.30 -9.96 8.67
CA TRP A 46 16.57 -9.71 8.02
C TRP A 46 16.61 -8.25 7.58
N THR A 47 17.74 -7.58 7.79
CA THR A 47 18.08 -6.35 7.06
C THR A 47 19.18 -6.67 6.07
N PHE A 48 19.11 -6.04 4.89
CA PHE A 48 20.12 -6.18 3.85
C PHE A 48 20.61 -4.83 3.40
N ASP A 49 21.93 -4.71 3.33
CA ASP A 49 22.63 -3.56 2.77
C ASP A 49 23.29 -4.04 1.47
N ALA A 50 23.20 -3.25 0.39
CA ALA A 50 23.78 -3.60 -0.90
C ALA A 50 24.03 -2.37 -1.78
N ASP A 51 25.15 -2.38 -2.50
CA ASP A 51 25.43 -1.42 -3.56
C ASP A 51 25.01 -2.02 -4.90
N THR A 52 24.29 -1.25 -5.72
CA THR A 52 23.76 -1.72 -7.00
C THR A 52 24.18 -0.85 -8.16
N GLU A 53 24.54 -1.51 -9.26
CA GLU A 53 24.80 -0.91 -10.56
C GLU A 53 23.86 -1.53 -11.59
N SER A 54 23.01 -0.71 -12.22
CA SER A 54 21.93 -1.19 -13.07
C SER A 54 21.97 -0.57 -14.45
N ASN A 55 22.22 -1.39 -15.47
CA ASN A 55 22.16 -0.99 -16.87
C ASN A 55 20.78 -1.31 -17.45
N TYR A 56 20.18 -0.37 -18.16
CA TYR A 56 18.81 -0.54 -18.68
C TYR A 56 18.67 -0.18 -20.17
N ARG A 57 17.62 -0.72 -20.78
CA ARG A 57 17.11 -0.33 -22.11
C ARG A 57 15.60 -0.14 -22.03
N GLY A 58 15.10 0.85 -22.76
CA GLY A 58 13.67 1.16 -22.78
C GLY A 58 13.30 2.18 -23.83
N GLN A 59 12.13 2.78 -23.64
CA GLN A 59 11.59 3.81 -24.52
C GLN A 59 11.02 4.97 -23.71
N ARG A 60 11.38 6.18 -24.11
CA ARG A 60 10.77 7.43 -23.67
C ARG A 60 9.59 7.76 -24.58
N GLY A 61 8.43 8.00 -23.99
CA GLY A 61 7.24 8.45 -24.69
C GLY A 61 6.95 9.92 -24.39
N ASP A 62 7.00 10.76 -25.41
CA ASP A 62 6.59 12.17 -25.30
C ASP A 62 5.22 12.35 -25.99
N HIS A 63 4.27 12.91 -25.26
CA HIS A 63 2.93 13.21 -25.75
C HIS A 63 2.96 14.43 -26.67
N TYR A 64 2.24 14.32 -27.77
CA TYR A 64 1.99 15.43 -28.67
C TYR A 64 0.55 15.37 -29.17
N TYR A 65 -0.02 16.51 -29.52
CA TYR A 65 -1.38 16.61 -29.99
C TYR A 65 -1.39 16.84 -31.50
N VAL A 66 -2.28 16.13 -32.20
CA VAL A 66 -2.54 16.33 -33.61
C VAL A 66 -4.02 16.62 -33.83
N THR A 67 -4.29 17.56 -34.73
CA THR A 67 -5.65 17.85 -35.16
C THR A 67 -6.09 16.80 -36.19
N GLU A 68 -7.09 16.00 -35.84
CA GLU A 68 -7.71 15.05 -36.76
C GLU A 68 -9.14 15.48 -37.07
N THR A 69 -9.58 15.22 -38.31
CA THR A 69 -10.96 15.46 -38.71
C THR A 69 -11.75 14.18 -38.51
N VAL A 70 -12.66 14.20 -37.54
CA VAL A 70 -13.57 13.10 -37.24
C VAL A 70 -14.97 13.42 -37.76
N THR A 71 -15.66 12.41 -38.27
CA THR A 71 -17.09 12.52 -38.62
C THR A 71 -17.90 12.15 -37.40
N VAL A 72 -18.69 13.10 -36.91
CA VAL A 72 -19.61 12.90 -35.78
C VAL A 72 -21.04 13.06 -36.24
N MET A 73 -21.94 12.27 -35.67
CA MET A 73 -23.38 12.40 -35.90
C MET A 73 -23.96 13.37 -34.88
N VAL A 74 -24.49 14.50 -35.37
CA VAL A 74 -25.14 15.52 -34.54
C VAL A 74 -26.55 15.70 -35.09
N ASN A 75 -27.57 15.43 -34.27
CA ASN A 75 -28.99 15.51 -34.65
C ASN A 75 -29.34 14.72 -35.93
N GLY A 76 -28.77 13.52 -36.11
CA GLY A 76 -29.04 12.67 -37.27
C GLY A 76 -28.33 13.09 -38.57
N LYS A 77 -27.46 14.11 -38.54
CA LYS A 77 -26.65 14.56 -39.68
C LYS A 77 -25.16 14.35 -39.41
N SER A 78 -24.42 13.93 -40.43
CA SER A 78 -22.97 13.78 -40.36
C SER A 78 -22.29 15.15 -40.48
N GLU A 79 -21.57 15.55 -39.43
CA GLU A 79 -20.73 16.75 -39.39
C GLU A 79 -19.25 16.37 -39.30
N ARG A 80 -18.37 17.09 -39.99
CA ARG A 80 -16.92 16.99 -39.82
C ARG A 80 -16.49 17.94 -38.71
N ARG A 81 -15.84 17.43 -37.67
CA ARG A 81 -15.27 18.25 -36.60
C ARG A 81 -13.78 17.99 -36.46
N GLN A 82 -13.06 19.06 -36.14
CA GLN A 82 -11.67 18.95 -35.75
C GLN A 82 -11.60 18.56 -34.27
N GLN A 83 -10.82 17.54 -33.96
CA GLN A 83 -10.56 17.10 -32.61
C GLN A 83 -9.06 17.01 -32.40
N GLN A 84 -8.58 17.49 -31.25
CA GLN A 84 -7.23 17.26 -30.79
C GLN A 84 -7.12 15.83 -30.27
N VAL A 85 -6.27 15.02 -30.89
CA VAL A 85 -6.00 13.64 -30.48
C VAL A 85 -4.59 13.57 -29.90
N GLN A 86 -4.46 13.06 -28.68
CA GLN A 86 -3.17 12.80 -28.07
C GLN A 86 -2.50 11.59 -28.73
N LYS A 87 -1.26 11.75 -29.17
CA LYS A 87 -0.38 10.68 -29.65
C LYS A 87 0.89 10.65 -28.82
N THR A 88 1.56 9.51 -28.80
CA THR A 88 2.84 9.34 -28.11
C THR A 88 3.94 9.04 -29.12
N ARG A 89 5.00 9.84 -29.10
CA ARG A 89 6.22 9.56 -29.86
C ARG A 89 7.16 8.77 -28.98
N TRP A 90 7.50 7.55 -29.40
CA TRP A 90 8.45 6.69 -28.70
C TRP A 90 9.86 6.86 -29.25
N THR A 91 10.82 7.09 -28.36
CA THR A 91 12.25 7.15 -28.66
C THR A 91 12.98 6.11 -27.83
N SER A 92 13.78 5.25 -28.45
CA SER A 92 14.61 4.28 -27.73
C SER A 92 15.67 4.98 -26.90
N VAL A 93 15.83 4.54 -25.66
CA VAL A 93 16.83 5.04 -24.73
C VAL A 93 17.50 3.89 -24.00
N SER A 94 18.72 4.14 -23.53
CA SER A 94 19.46 3.25 -22.64
C SER A 94 20.24 4.10 -21.67
N GLY A 95 20.44 3.59 -20.47
CA GLY A 95 21.15 4.33 -19.44
C GLY A 95 21.66 3.40 -18.34
N HIS A 96 22.13 4.05 -17.28
CA HIS A 96 22.71 3.42 -16.13
C HIS A 96 22.23 4.16 -14.88
N VAL A 97 21.76 3.42 -13.89
CA VAL A 97 21.45 3.95 -12.56
C VAL A 97 22.21 3.16 -11.51
N ALA A 98 22.73 3.87 -10.51
CA ALA A 98 23.40 3.27 -9.36
C ALA A 98 22.64 3.65 -8.09
N ARG A 99 22.59 2.74 -7.13
CA ARG A 99 21.89 2.95 -5.86
C ARG A 99 22.48 2.13 -4.74
N ASP A 100 22.64 2.80 -3.61
CA ASP A 100 23.00 2.17 -2.35
C ASP A 100 21.71 1.90 -1.56
N PHE A 101 21.60 0.69 -1.03
CA PHE A 101 20.50 0.26 -0.19
C PHE A 101 21.03 0.02 1.22
N ASP A 102 20.38 0.65 2.20
CA ASP A 102 20.69 0.52 3.61
C ASP A 102 19.44 0.05 4.36
N ASP A 103 19.59 -1.05 5.08
CA ASP A 103 18.59 -1.74 5.87
C ASP A 103 17.25 -2.06 5.15
N VAL A 104 17.33 -2.72 4.00
CA VAL A 104 16.14 -3.30 3.34
C VAL A 104 15.56 -4.41 4.21
N LEU A 105 14.37 -4.18 4.75
CA LEU A 105 13.71 -5.08 5.70
C LEU A 105 12.95 -6.21 5.02
N VAL A 106 13.23 -7.44 5.45
CA VAL A 106 12.46 -8.64 5.08
C VAL A 106 12.05 -9.38 6.35
N MET A 107 10.75 -9.58 6.56
CA MET A 107 10.27 -10.37 7.70
C MET A 107 10.77 -11.81 7.58
N ALA A 108 11.44 -12.28 8.64
CA ALA A 108 12.06 -13.59 8.69
C ALA A 108 11.14 -14.67 9.30
N SER A 109 9.84 -14.39 9.46
CA SER A 109 8.83 -15.30 10.00
C SER A 109 7.68 -15.53 9.03
N THR A 110 7.11 -16.73 9.06
CA THR A 110 5.88 -17.12 8.33
C THR A 110 4.65 -17.19 9.24
N SER A 111 4.81 -16.96 10.55
CA SER A 111 3.69 -16.98 11.52
C SER A 111 2.73 -15.81 11.32
N LEU A 112 3.26 -14.67 10.85
CA LEU A 112 2.53 -13.46 10.57
C LEU A 112 2.29 -13.31 9.05
N PRO A 113 1.14 -12.77 8.63
CA PRO A 113 0.90 -12.48 7.22
C PRO A 113 1.98 -11.52 6.68
N ALA A 114 2.74 -11.96 5.68
CA ALA A 114 3.85 -11.21 5.09
C ALA A 114 3.46 -9.77 4.71
N ARG A 115 2.25 -9.59 4.16
CA ARG A 115 1.72 -8.28 3.80
C ARG A 115 1.62 -7.33 4.99
N LEU A 116 1.21 -7.82 6.17
CA LEU A 116 1.07 -6.96 7.35
C LEU A 116 2.43 -6.63 7.95
N GLY A 117 3.31 -7.63 8.06
CA GLY A 117 4.64 -7.46 8.66
C GLY A 117 5.55 -6.56 7.82
N ASN A 118 5.63 -6.80 6.51
CA ASN A 118 6.50 -6.02 5.61
C ASN A 118 6.03 -4.56 5.46
N ASN A 119 4.74 -4.30 5.65
CA ASN A 119 4.19 -2.93 5.59
C ASN A 119 4.14 -2.25 6.96
N LEU A 120 4.65 -2.87 8.03
CA LEU A 120 4.62 -2.33 9.38
C LEU A 120 5.72 -1.26 9.59
N THR A 121 5.78 -0.30 8.67
CA THR A 121 6.80 0.75 8.56
C THR A 121 6.21 2.13 8.89
N PRO A 122 6.99 3.12 9.33
CA PRO A 122 8.45 3.15 9.37
C PRO A 122 9.05 2.51 10.64
N TRP A 123 10.30 2.10 10.52
CA TRP A 123 11.16 1.72 11.64
C TRP A 123 12.36 2.68 11.70
N ASP A 124 12.72 3.11 12.90
CA ASP A 124 13.96 3.82 13.19
C ASP A 124 15.00 2.79 13.67
N LEU A 125 15.70 2.21 12.69
CA LEU A 125 16.69 1.16 12.90
C LEU A 125 17.99 1.69 13.55
N GLY A 126 18.18 3.01 13.60
CA GLY A 126 19.29 3.62 14.36
C GLY A 126 19.22 3.37 15.86
N LYS A 127 18.05 2.92 16.37
CA LYS A 127 17.82 2.52 17.76
C LYS A 127 17.98 1.02 17.99
N LEU A 128 18.60 0.29 17.05
CA LEU A 128 18.96 -1.10 17.26
C LEU A 128 20.03 -1.21 18.35
N GLU A 129 19.69 -1.92 19.42
CA GLU A 129 20.62 -2.27 20.48
C GLU A 129 21.20 -3.68 20.24
N PRO A 130 22.45 -3.94 20.65
CA PRO A 130 22.99 -5.28 20.72
C PRO A 130 22.05 -6.22 21.49
N TYR A 131 22.05 -7.49 21.09
CA TYR A 131 21.20 -8.48 21.74
C TYR A 131 21.52 -8.59 23.24
N ALA A 132 20.49 -8.41 24.07
CA ALA A 132 20.52 -8.69 25.50
C ALA A 132 19.27 -9.49 25.90
N PRO A 133 19.39 -10.61 26.63
CA PRO A 133 18.25 -11.42 27.06
C PRO A 133 17.19 -10.64 27.86
N ASP A 134 17.61 -9.63 28.61
CA ASP A 134 16.72 -8.79 29.44
C ASP A 134 15.66 -8.07 28.61
N TYR A 135 15.94 -7.74 27.34
CA TYR A 135 14.94 -7.14 26.45
C TYR A 135 13.83 -8.12 26.06
N LEU A 136 14.10 -9.42 26.11
CA LEU A 136 13.11 -10.47 25.85
C LEU A 136 12.29 -10.83 27.09
N ALA A 137 12.73 -10.40 28.29
CA ALA A 137 12.03 -10.74 29.52
C ALA A 137 10.60 -10.18 29.51
N GLY A 138 9.62 -11.07 29.63
CA GLY A 138 8.20 -10.71 29.59
C GLY A 138 7.57 -10.65 28.19
N PHE A 139 8.34 -10.89 27.12
CA PHE A 139 7.86 -10.94 25.74
C PHE A 139 8.15 -12.29 25.10
N GLN A 140 7.30 -12.69 24.15
CA GLN A 140 7.62 -13.85 23.30
C GLN A 140 8.60 -13.41 22.22
N ALA A 141 9.54 -14.26 21.85
CA ALA A 141 10.41 -14.05 20.70
C ALA A 141 10.26 -15.22 19.75
N GLU A 142 10.00 -14.93 18.48
CA GLU A 142 9.94 -15.96 17.45
C GLU A 142 11.33 -16.26 16.90
N GLY A 143 11.56 -17.53 16.56
CA GLY A 143 12.70 -17.91 15.72
C GLY A 143 12.40 -17.62 14.25
N TYR A 144 13.44 -17.32 13.47
CA TYR A 144 13.26 -17.17 12.04
C TYR A 144 12.84 -18.50 11.41
N THR A 145 11.91 -18.44 10.47
CA THR A 145 11.44 -19.58 9.66
C THR A 145 11.69 -19.36 8.18
N VAL A 146 11.99 -18.13 7.77
CA VAL A 146 12.49 -17.80 6.43
C VAL A 146 14.01 -17.81 6.48
N SER A 147 14.64 -18.60 5.61
CA SER A 147 16.09 -18.72 5.56
C SER A 147 16.74 -17.40 5.11
N LEU A 148 18.04 -17.24 5.38
CA LEU A 148 18.81 -16.08 4.91
C LEU A 148 18.80 -15.98 3.37
N SER A 149 18.93 -17.11 2.66
CA SER A 149 18.89 -17.12 1.19
C SER A 149 17.55 -16.66 0.65
N ASP A 150 16.44 -17.19 1.19
CA ASP A 150 15.10 -16.76 0.79
C ASP A 150 14.84 -15.28 1.16
N GLY A 151 15.42 -14.84 2.29
CA GLY A 151 15.39 -13.44 2.71
C GLY A 151 16.11 -12.54 1.70
N ARG A 152 17.29 -12.94 1.24
CA ARG A 152 18.09 -12.20 0.27
C ARG A 152 17.40 -12.10 -1.09
N ASP A 153 16.84 -13.21 -1.57
CA ASP A 153 16.13 -13.20 -2.86
C ASP A 153 14.92 -12.25 -2.80
N LYS A 154 14.19 -12.23 -1.67
CA LYS A 154 13.12 -11.25 -1.43
C LYS A 154 13.62 -9.81 -1.33
N SER A 155 14.80 -9.56 -0.76
CA SER A 155 15.35 -8.21 -0.72
C SER A 155 15.75 -7.73 -2.11
N HIS A 156 16.26 -8.61 -2.97
CA HIS A 156 16.54 -8.28 -4.38
C HIS A 156 15.26 -7.88 -5.13
N ASP A 157 14.14 -8.59 -4.90
CA ASP A 157 12.84 -8.20 -5.47
C ASP A 157 12.40 -6.79 -5.02
N ILE A 158 12.58 -6.47 -3.74
CA ILE A 158 12.26 -5.13 -3.19
C ILE A 158 13.17 -4.06 -3.81
N MET A 159 14.48 -4.31 -3.86
CA MET A 159 15.47 -3.41 -4.46
C MET A 159 15.17 -3.19 -5.95
N ALA A 160 14.85 -4.24 -6.69
CA ALA A 160 14.50 -4.17 -8.11
C ALA A 160 13.27 -3.29 -8.37
N GLY A 161 12.27 -3.32 -7.49
CA GLY A 161 11.10 -2.43 -7.58
C GLY A 161 11.46 -0.94 -7.41
N VAL A 162 12.45 -0.63 -6.58
CA VAL A 162 12.98 0.74 -6.41
C VAL A 162 13.83 1.14 -7.62
N ILE A 163 14.71 0.24 -8.07
CA ILE A 163 15.54 0.45 -9.28
C ILE A 163 14.66 0.70 -10.51
N ASP A 164 13.55 -0.02 -10.70
CA ASP A 164 12.62 0.23 -11.82
C ASP A 164 12.06 1.66 -11.78
N GLN A 165 11.76 2.19 -10.59
CA GLN A 165 11.30 3.57 -10.44
C GLN A 165 12.42 4.58 -10.77
N ASP A 166 13.64 4.31 -10.36
CA ASP A 166 14.81 5.15 -10.67
C ASP A 166 15.09 5.14 -12.18
N VAL A 167 15.04 3.97 -12.82
CA VAL A 167 15.14 3.83 -14.29
C VAL A 167 14.05 4.63 -14.99
N ARG A 168 12.78 4.51 -14.57
CA ARG A 168 11.68 5.29 -15.16
C ARG A 168 11.89 6.80 -15.02
N ARG A 169 12.41 7.24 -13.87
CA ARG A 169 12.75 8.64 -13.64
C ARG A 169 13.89 9.09 -14.55
N ASP A 170 14.92 8.28 -14.72
CA ASP A 170 16.06 8.57 -15.60
C ASP A 170 15.65 8.64 -17.08
N ILE A 171 14.79 7.72 -17.55
CA ILE A 171 14.19 7.75 -18.90
C ILE A 171 13.44 9.07 -19.14
N GLY A 172 12.65 9.52 -18.16
CA GLY A 172 11.85 10.74 -18.24
C GLY A 172 10.74 10.69 -19.29
N GLY A 173 10.29 11.85 -19.78
CA GLY A 173 9.14 11.97 -20.68
C GLY A 173 7.80 11.81 -19.95
N ASP A 174 6.70 11.75 -20.71
CA ASP A 174 5.36 11.67 -20.15
C ASP A 174 4.97 10.24 -19.77
N VAL A 175 5.45 9.25 -20.54
CA VAL A 175 5.24 7.82 -20.29
C VAL A 175 6.50 7.02 -20.63
N GLN A 176 6.72 5.92 -19.91
CA GLN A 176 7.94 5.11 -20.04
C GLN A 176 7.62 3.64 -20.28
N ARG A 177 8.45 3.01 -21.11
CA ARG A 177 8.53 1.54 -21.23
C ARG A 177 9.93 1.11 -20.85
N VAL A 178 10.03 0.19 -19.91
CA VAL A 178 11.29 -0.44 -19.51
C VAL A 178 11.31 -1.81 -20.16
N ASP A 179 12.24 -2.03 -21.08
CA ASP A 179 12.33 -3.28 -21.83
C ASP A 179 13.19 -4.30 -21.10
N SER A 180 14.29 -3.84 -20.49
CA SER A 180 15.19 -4.68 -19.69
C SER A 180 16.00 -3.86 -18.70
N VAL A 181 16.27 -4.45 -17.54
CA VAL A 181 17.20 -3.95 -16.53
C VAL A 181 18.10 -5.13 -16.14
N SER A 182 19.41 -4.89 -16.11
CA SER A 182 20.40 -5.85 -15.62
C SER A 182 21.13 -5.19 -14.46
N THR A 183 21.02 -5.77 -13.27
CA THR A 183 21.55 -5.23 -12.03
C THR A 183 22.65 -6.14 -11.49
N ASP A 184 23.80 -5.54 -11.23
CA ASP A 184 24.88 -6.16 -10.47
C ASP A 184 24.78 -5.70 -9.01
N TYR A 185 24.82 -6.67 -8.09
CA TYR A 185 24.77 -6.44 -6.65
C TYR A 185 26.16 -6.67 -6.07
N SER A 186 26.60 -5.77 -5.19
CA SER A 186 27.91 -5.86 -4.54
C SER A 186 27.83 -5.35 -3.10
N ALA A 187 28.90 -5.59 -2.33
CA ALA A 187 29.00 -5.23 -0.92
C ALA A 187 27.82 -5.73 -0.04
N GLU A 188 27.20 -6.84 -0.43
CA GLU A 188 26.01 -7.34 0.27
C GLU A 188 26.34 -7.76 1.71
N THR A 189 25.65 -7.15 2.67
CA THR A 189 25.70 -7.54 4.08
C THR A 189 24.30 -7.79 4.63
N PHE A 190 24.21 -8.47 5.77
CA PHE A 190 22.95 -8.75 6.41
C PHE A 190 23.02 -8.65 7.93
N LYS A 191 21.89 -8.32 8.56
CA LYS A 191 21.70 -8.35 10.02
C LYS A 191 20.47 -9.18 10.35
N HIS A 192 20.56 -10.02 11.37
CA HIS A 192 19.37 -10.63 11.99
C HIS A 192 18.92 -9.75 13.14
N ILE A 193 17.71 -9.21 13.06
CA ILE A 193 17.18 -8.29 14.08
C ILE A 193 15.83 -8.76 14.60
N LEU A 194 15.53 -8.34 15.82
CA LEU A 194 14.24 -8.58 16.47
C LEU A 194 13.52 -7.24 16.62
N LEU A 195 12.36 -7.12 15.96
CA LEU A 195 11.53 -5.93 15.99
C LEU A 195 10.32 -6.12 16.92
N PRO A 196 10.03 -5.13 17.79
CA PRO A 196 8.96 -5.22 18.77
C PRO A 196 7.60 -4.98 18.11
N VAL A 197 6.70 -5.96 18.16
CA VAL A 197 5.37 -5.88 17.57
C VAL A 197 4.32 -6.23 18.61
N TRP A 198 3.30 -5.38 18.73
CA TRP A 198 2.09 -5.72 19.47
C TRP A 198 1.08 -6.37 18.53
N THR A 199 0.58 -7.54 18.89
CA THR A 199 -0.38 -8.28 18.08
C THR A 199 -1.72 -8.44 18.78
N ALA A 200 -2.79 -8.43 18.00
CA ALA A 200 -4.13 -8.77 18.46
C ALA A 200 -4.85 -9.58 17.39
N ALA A 201 -5.61 -10.59 17.81
CA ALA A 201 -6.42 -11.41 16.92
C ALA A 201 -7.90 -11.38 17.33
N TYR A 202 -8.77 -11.09 16.38
CA TYR A 202 -10.22 -11.09 16.57
C TYR A 202 -10.90 -12.09 15.64
N LYS A 203 -11.90 -12.81 16.15
CA LYS A 203 -12.73 -13.71 15.34
C LYS A 203 -14.04 -13.02 14.95
N TYR A 204 -14.33 -13.00 13.66
CA TYR A 204 -15.60 -12.49 13.12
C TYR A 204 -16.11 -13.44 12.03
N GLY A 205 -17.35 -13.92 12.18
CA GLY A 205 -17.98 -14.83 11.20
C GLY A 205 -17.17 -16.11 10.95
N GLY A 206 -16.54 -16.66 12.00
CA GLY A 206 -15.70 -17.87 11.91
C GLY A 206 -14.29 -17.65 11.34
N LYS A 207 -13.95 -16.44 10.89
CA LYS A 207 -12.61 -16.09 10.39
C LYS A 207 -11.84 -15.30 11.44
N SER A 208 -10.54 -15.57 11.55
CA SER A 208 -9.62 -14.79 12.39
C SER A 208 -9.05 -13.62 11.57
N TYR A 209 -9.04 -12.45 12.17
CA TYR A 209 -8.43 -11.23 11.65
C TYR A 209 -7.32 -10.82 12.60
N GLN A 210 -6.16 -10.47 12.05
CA GLN A 210 -5.00 -10.08 12.83
C GLN A 210 -4.72 -8.58 12.66
N PHE A 211 -4.23 -7.98 13.74
CA PHE A 211 -3.74 -6.61 13.80
C PHE A 211 -2.33 -6.64 14.36
N LEU A 212 -1.44 -5.93 13.70
CA LEU A 212 -0.08 -5.67 14.12
C LEU A 212 0.05 -4.18 14.40
N VAL A 213 0.69 -3.85 15.51
CA VAL A 213 1.04 -2.49 15.86
C VAL A 213 2.54 -2.43 16.07
N ASN A 214 3.18 -1.50 15.36
CA ASN A 214 4.60 -1.24 15.47
C ASN A 214 4.91 -0.80 16.91
N GLY A 215 5.74 -1.56 17.63
CA GLY A 215 6.08 -1.31 19.03
C GLY A 215 6.96 -0.08 19.27
N GLN A 216 7.43 0.57 18.21
CA GLN A 216 8.19 1.81 18.26
C GLN A 216 7.32 3.02 17.89
N THR A 217 6.62 2.96 16.75
CA THR A 217 5.92 4.12 16.17
C THR A 217 4.42 4.14 16.42
N GLY A 218 3.82 2.98 16.71
CA GLY A 218 2.38 2.82 16.84
C GLY A 218 1.64 2.69 15.51
N GLU A 219 2.36 2.61 14.39
CA GLU A 219 1.77 2.30 13.08
C GLU A 219 0.97 1.00 13.16
N VAL A 220 -0.22 0.99 12.56
CA VAL A 220 -1.17 -0.14 12.65
C VAL A 220 -1.38 -0.75 11.27
N GLN A 221 -1.07 -2.03 11.15
CA GLN A 221 -1.38 -2.84 9.97
C GLN A 221 -2.35 -3.94 10.38
N GLY A 222 -3.45 -4.09 9.65
CA GLY A 222 -4.43 -5.11 10.01
C GLY A 222 -5.43 -5.45 8.92
N GLU A 223 -6.12 -6.56 9.13
CA GLU A 223 -7.21 -7.00 8.29
C GLU A 223 -8.56 -6.63 8.90
N ARG A 224 -9.51 -6.22 8.06
CA ARG A 224 -10.86 -5.89 8.52
C ARG A 224 -11.92 -6.70 7.78
N PRO A 225 -12.96 -7.18 8.48
CA PRO A 225 -14.18 -7.59 7.81
C PRO A 225 -14.90 -6.36 7.22
N TYR A 226 -15.61 -6.56 6.12
CA TYR A 226 -16.48 -5.55 5.53
C TYR A 226 -17.93 -5.75 5.99
N SER A 227 -18.59 -4.66 6.36
CA SER A 227 -20.01 -4.67 6.69
C SER A 227 -20.84 -4.46 5.43
N TRP A 228 -21.38 -5.56 4.89
CA TRP A 228 -22.26 -5.53 3.71
C TRP A 228 -23.46 -4.60 3.85
N TRP A 229 -24.02 -4.46 5.06
CA TRP A 229 -25.13 -3.53 5.31
C TRP A 229 -24.72 -2.06 5.22
N LYS A 230 -23.53 -1.70 5.73
CA LYS A 230 -23.01 -0.33 5.59
C LYS A 230 -22.68 -0.01 4.13
N ILE A 231 -22.13 -0.98 3.39
CA ILE A 231 -21.90 -0.85 1.95
C ILE A 231 -23.23 -0.69 1.21
N GLY A 232 -24.21 -1.55 1.49
CA GLY A 232 -25.54 -1.50 0.88
C GLY A 232 -26.23 -0.14 1.12
N PHE A 233 -26.18 0.36 2.36
CA PHE A 233 -26.72 1.69 2.67
C PHE A 233 -25.99 2.81 1.89
N ALA A 234 -24.66 2.75 1.80
CA ALA A 234 -23.90 3.74 1.03
C ALA A 234 -24.23 3.69 -0.47
N VAL A 235 -24.40 2.50 -1.05
CA VAL A 235 -24.81 2.33 -2.45
C VAL A 235 -26.22 2.88 -2.69
N VAL A 236 -27.17 2.58 -1.80
CA VAL A 236 -28.54 3.11 -1.89
C VAL A 236 -28.55 4.64 -1.74
N ALA A 237 -27.81 5.19 -0.78
CA ALA A 237 -27.68 6.63 -0.61
C ALA A 237 -27.07 7.31 -1.85
N ALA A 238 -26.02 6.73 -2.44
CA ALA A 238 -25.42 7.22 -3.67
C ALA A 238 -26.40 7.17 -4.85
N ALA A 239 -27.20 6.10 -4.96
CA ALA A 239 -28.23 5.98 -6.00
C ALA A 239 -29.33 7.04 -5.84
N ILE A 240 -29.79 7.31 -4.62
CA ILE A 240 -30.77 8.37 -4.33
C ILE A 240 -30.19 9.75 -4.68
N LEU A 241 -28.95 10.03 -4.29
CA LEU A 241 -28.29 11.30 -4.63
C LEU A 241 -28.13 11.48 -6.14
N ALA A 242 -27.72 10.42 -6.85
CA ALA A 242 -27.62 10.44 -8.31
C ALA A 242 -28.99 10.67 -8.97
N ALA A 243 -30.04 9.97 -8.51
CA ALA A 243 -31.40 10.16 -9.01
C ALA A 243 -31.91 11.58 -8.75
N GLY A 244 -31.69 12.11 -7.54
CA GLY A 244 -32.02 13.49 -7.17
C GLY A 244 -31.29 14.52 -8.03
N ALA A 245 -29.97 14.40 -8.20
CA ALA A 245 -29.20 15.28 -9.07
C ALA A 245 -29.65 15.22 -10.53
N THR A 246 -29.95 14.02 -11.03
CA THR A 246 -30.48 13.81 -12.39
C THR A 246 -31.86 14.45 -12.54
N TYR A 247 -32.72 14.36 -11.52
CA TYR A 247 -34.02 15.02 -11.50
C TYR A 247 -33.88 16.54 -11.47
N LEU A 248 -32.97 17.09 -10.65
CA LEU A 248 -32.68 18.53 -10.62
C LEU A 248 -32.15 19.05 -11.97
N TYR A 249 -31.38 18.23 -12.69
CA TYR A 249 -30.83 18.57 -14.00
C TYR A 249 -31.89 18.47 -15.11
N ASP A 250 -32.63 17.36 -15.16
CA ASP A 250 -33.69 17.15 -16.12
C ASP A 250 -34.79 16.21 -15.57
N PRO A 251 -35.90 16.77 -15.06
CA PRO A 251 -37.04 16.00 -14.55
C PRO A 251 -37.68 15.07 -15.59
N SER A 252 -37.52 15.36 -16.88
CA SER A 252 -38.12 14.57 -17.96
C SER A 252 -37.52 13.17 -18.09
N ILE A 253 -36.29 12.97 -17.59
CA ILE A 253 -35.64 11.65 -17.48
C ILE A 253 -36.48 10.67 -16.64
N PHE A 254 -37.22 11.20 -15.66
CA PHE A 254 -38.10 10.41 -14.80
C PHE A 254 -39.59 10.53 -15.19
N GLY A 255 -39.91 11.17 -16.31
CA GLY A 255 -41.29 11.40 -16.76
C GLY A 255 -42.10 12.33 -15.84
N LEU A 256 -41.42 13.14 -15.02
CA LEU A 256 -42.05 14.05 -14.07
C LEU A 256 -42.07 15.49 -14.61
N PRO A 257 -43.13 16.27 -14.33
CA PRO A 257 -43.17 17.69 -14.70
C PRO A 257 -42.10 18.49 -13.94
N ARG A 258 -41.53 19.51 -14.60
CA ARG A 258 -40.61 20.47 -13.96
C ARG A 258 -41.36 21.23 -12.85
N PRO A 259 -40.89 21.20 -11.60
CA PRO A 259 -41.47 21.98 -10.52
C PRO A 259 -41.41 23.49 -10.77
N ASP A 260 -42.42 24.22 -10.32
CA ASP A 260 -42.55 25.67 -10.55
C ASP A 260 -41.39 26.52 -9.98
N TRP A 261 -40.67 26.00 -8.98
CA TRP A 261 -39.52 26.67 -8.35
C TRP A 261 -38.19 26.51 -9.12
N MET A 262 -38.15 25.69 -10.18
CA MET A 262 -36.96 25.48 -11.02
C MET A 262 -36.89 26.44 -12.23
N ASN A 263 -37.88 27.32 -12.41
CA ASN A 263 -37.93 28.33 -13.47
C ASN A 263 -37.43 29.69 -12.99
#